data_AF-D3VQ15-F1
#
_entry.id   AF-D3VQ15-F1
#
_cell.length_a   1.000
_cell.length_b   1.000
_cell.length_c   1.000
_cell.angle_alpha   90.00
_cell.angle_beta   90.00
_cell.angle_gamma   90.00
#
_symmetry.space_group_name_H-M   'P 1'
#
loop_
_entity.id
_entity.type
_entity.pdbx_description
1 polymer ?
#
loop_
_entity_poly.entity_id
_entity_poly.type
_entity_poly.pdbx_seq_one_letter_code
_entity_poly.pdbx_strand_id
1 'polypeptide(L)'
;MENENKFCNTFANYAMFLNSVKSISLLKKNNISNLKLRIRIIINNKFLIHSLGLNYCKTFFGKYRKDISALIKDILTKRLTEEQILLDIPKSKQKYFEKKLESIKILTNNFAYPLLKDNYTNIFEYFKIKPETNNDTTYNHCQLVVVSKPDNKDKRLILYGISSSLYEFKHIQSSKYFYNENRSYINCVFLPISLKYRSISKNELNQKYTKIDQSFLNKRNLKY
;
A
#
# COMPACT_ATOMS: atom_id res chain seq x y z
N MET A 1 16.53 19.98 -12.32
CA MET A 1 15.30 20.81 -12.40
C MET A 1 14.03 20.04 -12.79
N GLU A 2 13.87 19.53 -14.02
CA GLU A 2 12.57 18.91 -14.43
C GLU A 2 12.26 17.57 -13.72
N ASN A 3 13.27 16.73 -13.49
CA ASN A 3 13.12 15.46 -12.77
C ASN A 3 12.93 15.66 -11.26
N GLU A 4 13.61 16.62 -10.64
CA GLU A 4 13.47 16.93 -9.21
C GLU A 4 12.06 17.39 -8.84
N ASN A 5 11.44 18.21 -9.71
CA ASN A 5 10.04 18.62 -9.53
C ASN A 5 9.08 17.42 -9.64
N LYS A 6 9.39 16.43 -10.50
CA LYS A 6 8.58 15.20 -10.64
C LYS A 6 8.64 14.33 -9.38
N PHE A 7 9.82 14.17 -8.76
CA PHE A 7 9.95 13.42 -7.50
C PHE A 7 9.21 14.10 -6.35
N CYS A 8 9.45 15.40 -6.14
CA CYS A 8 8.81 16.13 -5.06
C CYS A 8 7.28 16.08 -5.17
N ASN A 9 6.72 16.26 -6.37
CA ASN A 9 5.28 16.15 -6.60
C ASN A 9 4.75 14.73 -6.34
N THR A 10 5.46 13.69 -6.80
CA THR A 10 5.10 12.29 -6.52
C THR A 10 5.08 12.02 -5.02
N PHE A 11 6.11 12.48 -4.30
CA PHE A 11 6.23 12.32 -2.87
C PHE A 11 5.16 13.11 -2.11
N ALA A 12 4.84 14.34 -2.53
CA ALA A 12 3.78 15.15 -1.95
C ALA A 12 2.43 14.44 -2.05
N ASN A 13 2.07 13.94 -3.23
CA ASN A 13 0.85 13.14 -3.44
C ASN A 13 0.83 11.91 -2.54
N TYR A 14 1.98 11.27 -2.34
CA TYR A 14 2.09 10.12 -1.47
C TYR A 14 1.92 10.46 0.01
N ALA A 15 2.56 11.53 0.49
CA ALA A 15 2.40 12.03 1.85
C ALA A 15 0.93 12.43 2.10
N MET A 16 0.29 13.12 1.16
CA MET A 16 -1.13 13.46 1.24
C MET A 16 -2.02 12.21 1.31
N PHE A 17 -1.77 11.20 0.47
CA PHE A 17 -2.49 9.93 0.54
C PHE A 17 -2.34 9.28 1.92
N LEU A 18 -1.11 9.14 2.41
CA LEU A 18 -0.83 8.52 3.69
C LEU A 18 -1.44 9.27 4.87
N ASN A 19 -1.59 10.60 4.78
CA ASN A 19 -2.20 11.44 5.81
C ASN A 19 -3.73 11.47 5.73
N SER A 20 -4.31 11.36 4.54
CA SER A 20 -5.76 11.45 4.32
C SER A 20 -6.50 10.11 4.35
N VAL A 21 -5.81 8.99 4.09
CA VAL A 21 -6.44 7.66 4.00
C VAL A 21 -6.20 6.85 5.27
N LYS A 22 -7.29 6.40 5.90
CA LYS A 22 -7.28 5.51 7.07
C LYS A 22 -7.04 4.06 6.64
N SER A 23 -7.79 3.61 5.64
CA SER A 23 -7.70 2.22 5.18
C SER A 23 -8.26 2.03 3.78
N ILE A 24 -7.82 0.95 3.14
CA ILE A 24 -8.37 0.44 1.88
C ILE A 24 -9.23 -0.76 2.23
N SER A 25 -10.50 -0.76 1.84
CA SER A 25 -11.40 -1.90 2.01
C SER A 25 -11.58 -2.62 0.67
N LEU A 26 -11.47 -3.95 0.69
CA LEU A 26 -11.80 -4.83 -0.43
C LEU A 26 -12.97 -5.71 -0.02
N LEU A 27 -13.97 -5.83 -0.89
CA LEU A 27 -15.15 -6.66 -0.70
C LEU A 27 -15.18 -7.79 -1.71
N LYS A 28 -15.48 -8.98 -1.19
CA LYS A 28 -15.83 -10.15 -1.98
C LYS A 28 -17.17 -10.71 -1.48
N LYS A 29 -18.18 -10.70 -2.34
CA LYS A 29 -19.46 -11.37 -2.11
C LYS A 29 -19.27 -12.86 -2.33
N ASN A 30 -19.93 -13.66 -1.49
CA ASN A 30 -20.13 -15.06 -1.79
C ASN A 30 -21.43 -15.18 -2.59
N ASN A 31 -21.41 -15.95 -3.68
CA ASN A 31 -22.59 -16.15 -4.51
C ASN A 31 -23.52 -17.24 -3.94
N ILE A 32 -23.00 -18.06 -3.01
CA ILE A 32 -23.70 -19.22 -2.45
C ILE A 32 -24.31 -18.90 -1.08
N SER A 33 -23.75 -17.93 -0.35
CA SER A 33 -24.26 -17.51 0.95
C SER A 33 -24.34 -15.99 1.06
N ASN A 34 -25.21 -15.49 1.94
CA ASN A 34 -25.29 -14.06 2.25
C ASN A 34 -24.03 -13.50 2.94
N LEU A 35 -23.07 -14.37 3.24
CA LEU A 35 -21.82 -14.02 3.89
C LEU A 35 -20.87 -13.33 2.90
N LYS A 36 -20.32 -12.20 3.32
CA LYS A 36 -19.38 -11.40 2.53
C LYS A 36 -18.02 -11.36 3.22
N LEU A 37 -16.95 -11.35 2.44
CA LEU A 37 -15.60 -11.12 2.94
C LEU A 37 -15.25 -9.64 2.79
N ARG A 38 -14.78 -9.02 3.86
CA ARG A 38 -14.20 -7.68 3.87
C ARG A 38 -12.76 -7.73 4.34
N ILE A 39 -11.83 -7.37 3.46
CA ILE A 39 -10.42 -7.19 3.78
C ILE A 39 -10.18 -5.70 4.03
N ARG A 40 -9.63 -5.33 5.19
CA ARG A 40 -9.26 -3.95 5.53
C ARG A 40 -7.74 -3.83 5.62
N ILE A 41 -7.14 -3.05 4.73
CA ILE A 41 -5.72 -2.72 4.75
C ILE A 41 -5.58 -1.36 5.45
N ILE A 42 -5.03 -1.35 6.66
CA ILE A 42 -4.89 -0.12 7.46
C ILE A 42 -3.63 0.62 7.02
N ILE A 43 -3.77 1.88 6.60
CA ILE A 43 -2.65 2.71 6.16
C ILE A 43 -2.07 3.43 7.38
N ASN A 44 -0.79 3.17 7.66
CA ASN A 44 -0.04 3.84 8.72
C ASN A 44 1.19 4.55 8.15
N ASN A 45 1.75 5.49 8.92
CA ASN A 45 2.89 6.28 8.44
C ASN A 45 4.16 5.43 8.31
N LYS A 46 4.33 4.38 9.13
CA LYS A 46 5.48 3.46 9.04
C LYS A 46 5.61 2.81 7.65
N PHE A 47 4.49 2.65 6.94
CA PHE A 47 4.49 2.15 5.57
C PHE A 47 5.31 3.02 4.61
N LEU A 48 5.39 4.34 4.83
CA LEU A 48 6.05 5.31 3.95
C LEU A 48 7.49 4.92 3.62
N ILE A 49 8.28 4.58 4.65
CA ILE A 49 9.71 4.32 4.49
C ILE A 49 9.94 3.04 3.69
N HIS A 50 9.18 2.00 4.01
CA HIS A 50 9.29 0.70 3.36
C HIS A 50 8.75 0.72 1.93
N SER A 51 7.65 1.42 1.69
CA SER A 51 7.05 1.52 0.36
C SER A 51 7.91 2.36 -0.58
N LEU A 52 8.52 3.45 -0.10
CA LEU A 52 9.41 4.34 -0.85
C LEU A 52 10.75 3.68 -1.18
N GLY A 53 11.20 2.74 -0.34
CA GLY A 53 12.48 2.04 -0.54
C GLY A 53 13.66 2.72 0.13
N LEU A 54 13.41 3.64 1.08
CA LEU A 54 14.46 4.28 1.86
C LEU A 54 15.24 3.28 2.71
N ASN A 55 14.71 2.09 2.99
CA ASN A 55 15.44 1.01 3.63
C ASN A 55 16.64 0.49 2.81
N TYR A 56 16.80 0.93 1.56
CA TYR A 56 18.00 0.65 0.76
C TYR A 56 19.11 1.70 0.94
N CYS A 57 18.81 2.86 1.53
CA CYS A 57 19.75 3.92 1.83
C CYS A 57 20.69 3.49 2.98
N LYS A 58 21.98 3.79 2.88
CA LYS A 58 22.96 3.50 3.94
C LYS A 58 22.79 4.43 5.13
N THR A 59 22.62 5.72 4.87
CA THR A 59 22.63 6.80 5.86
C THR A 59 21.21 7.27 6.17
N PHE A 60 20.43 7.57 5.14
CA PHE A 60 19.13 8.23 5.31
C PHE A 60 18.10 7.33 6.00
N PHE A 61 18.20 6.00 5.86
CA PHE A 61 17.32 5.09 6.58
C PHE A 61 17.43 5.27 8.10
N GLY A 62 18.67 5.32 8.62
CA GLY A 62 18.94 5.49 10.04
C GLY A 62 18.43 6.83 10.57
N LYS A 63 18.63 7.91 9.80
CA LYS A 63 18.19 9.27 10.12
C LYS A 63 16.67 9.36 10.23
N TYR A 64 15.94 8.83 9.25
CA TYR A 64 14.50 9.10 9.11
C TYR A 64 13.57 7.99 9.64
N ARG A 65 14.08 6.79 9.96
CA ARG A 65 13.23 5.66 10.41
C ARG A 65 12.35 5.95 11.64
N LYS A 66 12.78 6.88 12.50
CA LYS A 66 12.05 7.30 13.71
C LYS A 66 11.32 8.63 13.55
N ASP A 67 11.69 9.43 12.54
CA ASP A 67 11.15 10.78 12.32
C ASP A 67 10.70 10.96 10.87
N ILE A 68 9.50 10.43 10.61
CA ILE A 68 8.84 10.50 9.31
C ILE A 68 8.45 11.94 8.97
N SER A 69 8.13 12.74 9.99
CA SER A 69 7.77 14.15 9.81
C SER A 69 8.95 14.97 9.29
N ALA A 70 10.16 14.74 9.83
CA ALA A 70 11.38 15.36 9.31
C ALA A 70 11.66 14.93 7.86
N LEU A 71 11.48 13.65 7.51
CA LEU A 71 11.62 13.19 6.14
C LEU A 71 10.67 13.93 5.18
N ILE A 72 9.39 14.04 5.56
CA ILE A 72 8.40 14.74 4.75
C ILE A 72 8.80 16.20 4.56
N LYS A 73 9.18 16.88 5.64
CA LYS A 73 9.64 18.28 5.60
C LYS A 73 10.87 18.44 4.70
N ASP A 74 11.90 17.62 4.88
CA ASP A 74 13.16 17.77 4.17
C ASP A 74 13.00 17.51 2.66
N ILE A 75 12.14 16.57 2.24
CA ILE A 75 11.84 16.36 0.82
C ILE A 75 11.03 17.53 0.25
N LEU A 76 9.95 17.96 0.92
CA LEU A 76 9.10 19.05 0.43
C LEU A 76 9.82 20.40 0.37
N THR A 77 10.76 20.64 1.29
CA THR A 77 11.62 21.84 1.29
C THR A 77 12.90 21.69 0.47
N LYS A 78 13.02 20.61 -0.32
CA LYS A 78 14.17 20.32 -1.20
C LYS A 78 15.52 20.22 -0.48
N ARG A 79 15.52 20.00 0.84
CA ARG A 79 16.73 19.69 1.63
C ARG A 79 17.20 18.26 1.43
N LEU A 80 16.31 17.38 0.99
CA LEU A 80 16.60 16.02 0.55
C LEU A 80 16.04 15.79 -0.87
N THR A 81 16.91 15.67 -1.86
CA THR A 81 16.54 15.46 -3.27
C THR A 81 16.54 13.97 -3.66
N GLU A 82 15.91 13.64 -4.79
CA GLU A 82 15.95 12.28 -5.35
C GLU A 82 17.39 11.82 -5.63
N GLU A 83 18.21 12.72 -6.17
CA GLU A 83 19.61 12.46 -6.50
C GLU A 83 20.42 12.11 -5.26
N GLN A 84 20.24 12.85 -4.16
CA GLN A 84 20.88 12.54 -2.88
C GLN A 84 20.45 11.16 -2.36
N ILE A 85 19.16 10.83 -2.44
CA ILE A 85 18.65 9.50 -2.06
C ILE A 85 19.27 8.40 -2.92
N LEU A 86 19.33 8.59 -4.24
CA LEU A 86 19.90 7.61 -5.18
C LEU A 86 21.39 7.38 -4.92
N LEU A 87 22.15 8.44 -4.61
CA LEU A 87 23.57 8.34 -4.27
C LEU A 87 23.83 7.55 -2.98
N ASP A 88 22.91 7.63 -2.00
CA ASP A 88 23.01 6.87 -0.74
C ASP A 88 22.54 5.40 -0.88
N ILE A 89 21.91 5.05 -1.99
CA ILE A 89 21.48 3.68 -2.31
C ILE A 89 22.58 2.94 -3.11
N PRO A 90 22.95 1.70 -2.75
CA PRO A 90 23.86 0.89 -3.57
C PRO A 90 23.35 0.76 -5.01
N LYS A 91 24.22 0.94 -6.01
CA LYS A 91 23.87 0.91 -7.45
C LYS A 91 23.00 -0.29 -7.85
N SER A 92 23.31 -1.48 -7.33
CA SER A 92 22.55 -2.71 -7.59
C SER A 92 21.08 -2.68 -7.13
N LYS A 93 20.73 -1.76 -6.21
CA LYS A 93 19.40 -1.59 -5.65
C LYS A 93 18.62 -0.38 -6.18
N GLN A 94 19.25 0.56 -6.89
CA GLN A 94 18.60 1.78 -7.40
C GLN A 94 17.38 1.46 -8.29
N LYS A 95 17.48 0.45 -9.16
CA LYS A 95 16.34 -0.04 -9.97
C LYS A 95 15.10 -0.45 -9.16
N TYR A 96 15.28 -0.88 -7.90
CA TYR A 96 14.15 -1.26 -7.03
C TYR A 96 13.49 -0.04 -6.39
N PHE A 97 14.26 1.01 -6.11
CA PHE A 97 13.74 2.30 -5.66
C PHE A 97 12.89 2.94 -6.75
N GLU A 98 13.37 2.98 -7.99
CA GLU A 98 12.58 3.49 -9.13
C GLU A 98 11.27 2.71 -9.33
N LYS A 99 11.31 1.37 -9.27
CA LYS A 99 10.09 0.55 -9.34
C LYS A 99 9.11 0.83 -8.19
N LYS A 100 9.60 1.19 -7.02
CA LYS A 100 8.78 1.59 -5.87
C LYS A 100 8.16 2.97 -6.10
N LEU A 101 8.89 3.92 -6.68
CA LEU A 101 8.33 5.21 -7.09
C LEU A 101 7.21 5.04 -8.12
N GLU A 102 7.39 4.20 -9.14
CA GLU A 102 6.32 3.90 -10.10
C GLU A 102 5.09 3.26 -9.43
N SER A 103 5.32 2.37 -8.47
CA SER A 103 4.24 1.79 -7.66
C SER A 103 3.49 2.85 -6.86
N ILE A 104 4.22 3.81 -6.27
CA ILE A 104 3.65 4.94 -5.53
C ILE A 104 2.88 5.87 -6.46
N LYS A 105 3.37 6.15 -7.66
CA LYS A 105 2.66 6.96 -8.67
C LYS A 105 1.34 6.31 -9.05
N ILE A 106 1.30 5.01 -9.32
CA ILE A 106 0.04 4.31 -9.63
C ILE A 106 -0.91 4.33 -8.44
N LEU A 107 -0.38 4.08 -7.24
CA LEU A 107 -1.16 4.15 -6.02
C LEU A 107 -1.80 5.55 -5.90
N THR A 108 -1.00 6.61 -6.04
CA THR A 108 -1.39 8.00 -5.74
C THR A 108 -2.07 8.78 -6.87
N ASN A 109 -1.78 8.50 -8.14
CA ASN A 109 -2.45 9.13 -9.28
C ASN A 109 -3.94 8.76 -9.35
N ASN A 110 -4.30 7.57 -8.86
CA ASN A 110 -5.70 7.19 -8.67
C ASN A 110 -6.36 7.94 -7.49
N PHE A 111 -5.61 8.76 -6.73
CA PHE A 111 -6.09 9.54 -5.57
C PHE A 111 -6.04 11.05 -5.77
N ALA A 112 -5.11 11.54 -6.59
CA ALA A 112 -4.77 12.97 -6.70
C ALA A 112 -5.79 13.82 -7.46
N TYR A 113 -6.90 13.25 -7.97
CA TYR A 113 -7.98 14.03 -8.58
C TYR A 113 -9.15 14.22 -7.59
N PRO A 114 -9.32 15.42 -7.01
CA PRO A 114 -10.46 15.75 -6.15
C PRO A 114 -11.74 16.06 -6.94
N LEU A 115 -11.71 15.99 -8.27
CA LEU A 115 -12.73 16.60 -9.14
C LEU A 115 -13.73 15.63 -9.78
N LEU A 116 -13.57 14.31 -9.62
CA LEU A 116 -14.61 13.37 -10.04
C LEU A 116 -15.44 13.00 -8.81
N LYS A 117 -16.64 13.59 -8.79
CA LYS A 117 -17.67 13.51 -7.74
C LYS A 117 -18.14 12.09 -7.43
N ASP A 118 -17.67 11.08 -8.16
CA ASP A 118 -18.14 9.70 -8.02
C ASP A 118 -16.99 8.71 -7.89
N ASN A 119 -17.01 8.03 -6.74
CA ASN A 119 -16.46 6.71 -6.52
C ASN A 119 -14.94 6.53 -6.67
N TYR A 120 -14.23 6.63 -5.53
CA TYR A 120 -12.91 6.02 -5.30
C TYR A 120 -12.96 4.47 -5.34
N THR A 121 -13.75 3.89 -6.25
CA THR A 121 -14.00 2.46 -6.36
C THR A 121 -13.05 1.79 -7.34
N ASN A 122 -12.55 0.62 -6.96
CA ASN A 122 -11.99 -0.41 -7.87
C ASN A 122 -10.61 -0.13 -8.47
N ILE A 123 -9.66 0.39 -7.68
CA ILE A 123 -8.22 0.37 -8.03
C ILE A 123 -7.71 -1.07 -8.05
N PHE A 124 -8.12 -1.86 -7.06
CA PHE A 124 -7.70 -3.25 -6.91
C PHE A 124 -8.68 -4.20 -7.59
N GLU A 125 -8.15 -5.16 -8.33
CA GLU A 125 -8.92 -6.12 -9.12
C GLU A 125 -8.83 -7.54 -8.56
N TYR A 126 -7.67 -7.91 -7.99
CA TYR A 126 -7.46 -9.26 -7.45
C TYR A 126 -6.81 -9.23 -6.08
N PHE A 127 -7.05 -10.26 -5.28
CA PHE A 127 -6.35 -10.50 -4.03
C PHE A 127 -5.99 -11.98 -3.86
N LYS A 128 -5.02 -12.26 -2.98
CA LYS A 128 -4.67 -13.59 -2.51
C LYS A 128 -4.36 -13.50 -1.02
N ILE A 129 -4.99 -14.33 -0.21
CA ILE A 129 -4.60 -14.57 1.17
C ILE A 129 -3.71 -15.81 1.20
N LYS A 130 -2.57 -15.72 1.89
CA LYS A 130 -1.62 -16.81 2.08
C LYS A 130 -1.63 -17.24 3.55
N PRO A 131 -1.32 -18.51 3.85
CA PRO A 131 -1.08 -18.94 5.22
C PRO A 131 0.10 -18.19 5.84
N GLU A 132 0.11 -18.10 7.17
CA GLU A 132 1.29 -17.65 7.91
C GLU A 132 2.41 -18.67 7.74
N THR A 133 3.63 -18.20 7.46
CA THR A 133 4.80 -19.07 7.35
C THR A 133 5.93 -18.48 8.19
N ASN A 134 6.71 -19.33 8.86
CA ASN A 134 7.82 -18.92 9.74
C ASN A 134 9.11 -18.52 8.96
N ASN A 135 8.99 -18.03 7.71
CA ASN A 135 10.12 -17.90 6.78
C ASN A 135 10.64 -16.47 6.66
N ASP A 136 11.96 -16.25 6.78
CA ASP A 136 12.63 -14.96 6.99
C ASP A 136 12.50 -13.85 5.92
N THR A 137 11.93 -14.08 4.73
CA THR A 137 11.87 -13.03 3.70
C THR A 137 10.54 -12.26 3.70
N THR A 138 10.56 -10.95 3.48
CA THR A 138 9.37 -10.06 3.48
C THR A 138 8.22 -10.55 2.56
N TYR A 139 8.54 -11.22 1.45
CA TYR A 139 7.55 -11.77 0.52
C TYR A 139 6.99 -13.14 0.97
N ASN A 140 7.72 -13.85 1.81
CA ASN A 140 7.29 -15.11 2.41
C ASN A 140 6.48 -14.84 3.70
N HIS A 141 6.81 -13.77 4.42
CA HIS A 141 6.03 -13.23 5.55
C HIS A 141 4.70 -12.58 5.13
N CYS A 142 4.52 -12.24 3.85
CA CYS A 142 3.26 -11.61 3.42
C CYS A 142 2.10 -12.62 3.46
N GLN A 143 1.02 -12.22 4.11
CA GLN A 143 -0.22 -12.99 4.20
C GLN A 143 -1.31 -12.45 3.27
N LEU A 144 -1.14 -11.24 2.75
CA LEU A 144 -2.01 -10.63 1.76
C LEU A 144 -1.20 -10.16 0.56
N VAL A 145 -1.71 -10.47 -0.64
CA VAL A 145 -1.27 -9.88 -1.89
C VAL A 145 -2.48 -9.26 -2.57
N VAL A 146 -2.41 -8.00 -2.96
CA VAL A 146 -3.48 -7.30 -3.67
C VAL A 146 -2.93 -6.70 -4.94
N VAL A 147 -3.64 -6.89 -6.05
CA VAL A 147 -3.19 -6.54 -7.39
C VAL A 147 -4.16 -5.52 -7.99
N SER A 148 -3.61 -4.42 -8.51
CA SER A 148 -4.38 -3.40 -9.21
C SER A 148 -4.85 -3.86 -10.59
N LYS A 149 -5.74 -3.07 -11.19
CA LYS A 149 -5.92 -3.03 -12.65
C LYS A 149 -4.58 -2.74 -13.36
N PRO A 150 -4.41 -3.18 -14.62
CA PRO A 150 -3.21 -2.88 -15.38
C PRO A 150 -3.16 -1.39 -15.73
N ASP A 151 -1.95 -0.84 -15.80
CA ASP A 151 -1.69 0.48 -16.39
C ASP A 151 -1.59 0.41 -17.92
N ASN A 152 -1.25 1.53 -18.54
CA ASN A 152 -1.05 1.63 -19.99
C ASN A 152 0.14 0.80 -20.53
N LYS A 153 0.99 0.25 -19.66
CA LYS A 153 2.12 -0.63 -20.01
C LYS A 153 1.83 -2.10 -19.69
N ASP A 154 0.56 -2.44 -19.42
CA ASP A 154 0.12 -3.76 -18.93
C ASP A 154 0.91 -4.24 -17.69
N LYS A 155 1.27 -3.29 -16.84
CA LYS A 155 1.91 -3.54 -15.55
C LYS A 155 0.96 -3.17 -14.43
N ARG A 156 1.12 -3.85 -13.30
CA ARG A 156 0.20 -3.76 -12.18
C ARG A 156 0.96 -3.34 -10.92
N LEU A 157 0.30 -2.53 -10.11
CA LEU A 157 0.67 -2.30 -8.73
C LEU A 157 0.30 -3.54 -7.92
N ILE A 158 1.23 -3.98 -7.09
CA ILE A 158 1.02 -5.06 -6.12
C ILE A 158 1.29 -4.51 -4.73
N LEU A 159 0.29 -4.61 -3.86
CA LEU A 159 0.40 -4.31 -2.44
C LEU A 159 0.54 -5.62 -1.66
N TYR A 160 1.57 -5.69 -0.82
CA TYR A 160 1.79 -6.80 0.10
C TYR A 160 1.39 -6.37 1.51
N GLY A 161 0.72 -7.26 2.23
CA GLY A 161 0.32 -7.02 3.62
C GLY A 161 0.60 -8.21 4.54
N ILE A 162 0.71 -7.89 5.82
CA ILE A 162 0.75 -8.86 6.93
C ILE A 162 -0.54 -8.74 7.73
N SER A 163 -1.00 -9.85 8.28
CA SER A 163 -2.17 -9.89 9.14
C SER A 163 -1.92 -9.04 10.38
N SER A 164 -2.95 -8.37 10.82
CA SER A 164 -2.94 -7.53 12.02
C SER A 164 -4.33 -7.55 12.63
N SER A 165 -4.43 -7.13 13.88
CA SER A 165 -5.73 -6.95 14.52
C SER A 165 -6.22 -5.50 14.39
N LEU A 166 -7.54 -5.29 14.44
CA LEU A 166 -8.10 -3.92 14.43
C LEU A 166 -7.80 -3.15 15.73
N TYR A 167 -7.61 -3.90 16.83
CA TYR A 167 -7.60 -3.39 18.21
C TYR A 167 -6.22 -3.40 18.87
N GLU A 168 -5.13 -3.74 18.16
CA GLU A 168 -3.75 -3.58 18.65
C GLU A 168 -3.25 -2.13 18.66
N PHE A 169 -4.16 -1.15 18.74
CA PHE A 169 -3.90 0.07 19.50
C PHE A 169 -4.13 -0.24 20.99
N LYS A 170 -3.19 -1.00 21.58
CA LYS A 170 -3.14 -1.47 22.98
C LYS A 170 -4.27 -2.45 23.42
N HIS A 171 -3.82 -3.68 23.71
CA HIS A 171 -4.35 -4.61 24.72
C HIS A 171 -5.61 -5.46 24.48
N ILE A 172 -5.92 -5.91 23.26
CA ILE A 172 -6.80 -7.10 23.12
C ILE A 172 -6.25 -8.00 22.01
N GLN A 173 -5.88 -9.25 22.34
CA GLN A 173 -5.67 -10.35 21.39
C GLN A 173 -7.00 -10.66 20.69
N SER A 174 -7.47 -9.78 19.81
CA SER A 174 -8.62 -10.06 18.97
C SER A 174 -8.21 -10.94 17.80
N SER A 175 -9.05 -11.91 17.46
CA SER A 175 -8.86 -12.81 16.33
C SER A 175 -8.63 -12.03 15.03
N LYS A 176 -7.66 -12.49 14.21
CA LYS A 176 -7.31 -11.95 12.88
C LYS A 176 -8.52 -11.85 11.93
N TYR A 177 -9.55 -12.65 12.21
CA TYR A 177 -10.82 -12.75 11.52
C TYR A 177 -11.96 -12.52 12.52
N PHE A 178 -12.93 -11.68 12.18
CA PHE A 178 -14.09 -11.46 13.04
C PHE A 178 -15.35 -11.19 12.22
N TYR A 179 -16.48 -11.67 12.71
CA TYR A 179 -17.77 -11.32 12.14
C TYR A 179 -18.16 -9.90 12.55
N ASN A 180 -18.86 -9.18 11.68
CA ASN A 180 -19.62 -8.02 12.14
C ASN A 180 -20.84 -8.46 12.99
N GLU A 181 -21.50 -7.50 13.65
CA GLU A 181 -22.57 -7.78 14.61
C GLU A 181 -23.68 -8.71 14.07
N ASN A 182 -24.18 -8.42 12.87
CA ASN A 182 -25.21 -9.23 12.22
C ASN A 182 -24.66 -10.45 11.46
N ARG A 183 -23.36 -10.76 11.60
CA ARG A 183 -22.64 -11.88 10.96
C ARG A 183 -22.74 -11.95 9.42
N SER A 184 -23.11 -10.85 8.76
CA SER A 184 -23.16 -10.78 7.29
C SER A 184 -21.79 -10.57 6.64
N TYR A 185 -20.78 -10.13 7.39
CA TYR A 185 -19.41 -9.97 6.93
C TYR A 185 -18.41 -10.70 7.83
N ILE A 186 -17.51 -11.48 7.23
CA ILE A 186 -16.21 -11.80 7.82
C ILE A 186 -15.25 -10.66 7.50
N ASN A 187 -14.66 -10.08 8.53
CA ASN A 187 -13.66 -9.02 8.42
C ASN A 187 -12.28 -9.59 8.70
N CYS A 188 -11.31 -9.18 7.87
CA CYS A 188 -9.89 -9.47 8.05
C CYS A 188 -9.12 -8.16 8.00
N VAL A 189 -8.09 -8.03 8.83
CA VAL A 189 -7.31 -6.80 8.92
C VAL A 189 -5.84 -7.08 8.58
N PHE A 190 -5.26 -6.18 7.78
CA PHE A 190 -3.88 -6.28 7.34
C PHE A 190 -3.18 -4.93 7.41
N LEU A 191 -1.87 -4.95 7.64
CA LEU A 191 -0.97 -3.81 7.50
C LEU A 191 -0.19 -3.93 6.19
N PRO A 192 -0.09 -2.86 5.39
CA PRO A 192 0.72 -2.87 4.19
C PRO A 192 2.20 -2.84 4.57
N ILE A 193 3.01 -3.65 3.89
CA ILE A 193 4.45 -3.79 4.17
C ILE A 193 5.33 -3.47 2.96
N SER A 194 4.83 -3.62 1.73
CA SER A 194 5.58 -3.29 0.54
C SER A 194 4.68 -3.05 -0.67
N LEU A 195 5.24 -2.35 -1.65
CA LEU A 195 4.68 -2.18 -2.99
C LEU A 195 5.63 -2.76 -4.03
N LYS A 196 5.07 -3.28 -5.12
CA LYS A 196 5.82 -3.75 -6.29
C LYS A 196 5.11 -3.37 -7.57
N TYR A 197 5.90 -3.13 -8.62
CA TYR A 197 5.43 -2.87 -9.97
C TYR A 197 5.94 -3.97 -10.90
N ARG A 198 5.03 -4.76 -11.49
CA ARG A 198 5.37 -5.81 -12.46
C ARG A 198 4.20 -6.19 -13.36
N SER A 199 4.50 -6.82 -14.48
CA SER A 199 3.52 -7.55 -15.28
C SER A 199 3.13 -8.85 -14.57
N ILE A 200 1.86 -9.25 -14.73
CA ILE A 200 1.32 -10.52 -14.25
C ILE A 200 0.46 -11.08 -15.38
N SER A 201 0.72 -12.32 -15.80
CA SER A 201 -0.06 -12.93 -16.88
C SER A 201 -1.50 -13.16 -16.45
N LYS A 202 -2.44 -13.10 -17.41
CA LYS A 202 -3.85 -13.41 -17.18
C LYS A 202 -4.06 -14.80 -16.57
N ASN A 203 -3.26 -15.78 -17.00
CA ASN A 203 -3.29 -17.14 -16.44
C ASN A 203 -2.86 -17.14 -14.97
N GLU A 204 -1.78 -16.42 -14.60
CA GLU A 204 -1.38 -16.32 -13.18
C GLU A 204 -2.49 -15.69 -12.34
N LEU A 205 -3.15 -14.62 -12.84
CA LEU A 205 -4.26 -13.96 -12.15
C LEU A 205 -5.43 -14.91 -11.91
N ASN A 206 -5.89 -15.61 -12.95
CA ASN A 206 -7.07 -16.47 -12.87
C ASN A 206 -6.84 -17.73 -12.01
N GLN A 207 -5.63 -18.27 -11.99
CA GLN A 207 -5.32 -19.50 -11.25
C GLN A 207 -4.94 -19.26 -9.79
N LYS A 208 -4.29 -18.12 -9.48
CA LYS A 208 -3.65 -17.92 -8.17
C LYS A 208 -4.32 -16.84 -7.31
N TYR A 209 -5.24 -16.06 -7.86
CA TYR A 209 -5.85 -14.94 -7.18
C TYR A 209 -7.38 -14.95 -7.29
N THR A 210 -8.04 -14.35 -6.32
CA THR A 210 -9.48 -14.16 -6.27
C THR A 210 -9.84 -12.77 -6.75
N LYS A 211 -10.83 -12.65 -7.64
CA LYS A 211 -11.32 -11.37 -8.14
C LYS A 211 -12.10 -10.62 -7.06
N ILE A 212 -11.78 -9.33 -6.90
CA ILE A 212 -12.44 -8.38 -5.99
C ILE A 212 -13.72 -7.88 -6.67
N ASP A 213 -14.82 -7.82 -5.92
CA ASP A 213 -16.08 -7.29 -6.46
C ASP A 213 -16.16 -5.77 -6.28
N GLN A 214 -15.62 -5.27 -5.16
CA GLN A 214 -15.53 -3.83 -4.90
C GLN A 214 -14.29 -3.50 -4.07
N SER A 215 -13.58 -2.42 -4.39
CA SER A 215 -12.57 -1.84 -3.50
C SER A 215 -12.86 -0.37 -3.26
N PHE A 216 -12.68 0.15 -2.05
CA PHE A 216 -12.86 1.58 -1.77
C PHE A 216 -11.95 2.06 -0.65
N LEU A 217 -11.71 3.37 -0.63
CA LEU A 217 -10.91 4.03 0.39
C LEU A 217 -11.79 4.51 1.53
N ASN A 218 -11.27 4.43 2.74
CA ASN A 218 -11.85 5.01 3.93
C ASN A 218 -10.94 6.17 4.33
N LYS A 219 -11.44 7.40 4.17
CA LYS A 219 -10.68 8.60 4.55
C LYS A 219 -10.61 8.71 6.08
N ARG A 220 -9.57 9.37 6.58
CA ARG A 220 -9.54 9.82 7.97
C ARG A 220 -10.54 10.97 8.10
N ASN A 221 -11.28 11.02 9.20
CA ASN A 221 -12.01 12.23 9.57
C ASN A 221 -10.96 13.26 9.98
N LEU A 222 -10.53 14.08 9.03
CA LEU A 222 -9.81 15.31 9.31
C LEU A 222 -10.90 16.26 9.82
N LYS A 223 -11.13 16.28 11.14
CA LYS A 223 -11.84 17.40 11.76
C LYS A 223 -10.92 18.61 11.56
N TYR A 224 -11.31 19.50 10.65
CA TYR A 224 -10.85 20.87 10.66
C TYR A 224 -11.62 21.60 11.76
#